data_AF-A0A939YP30-F1
#
_entry.id   AF-A0A939YP30-F1
#
_cell.length_a   1.000
_cell.length_b   1.000
_cell.length_c   1.000
_cell.angle_alpha   90.00
_cell.angle_beta   90.00
_cell.angle_gamma   90.00
#
_symmetry.space_group_name_H-M   'P 1'
#
loop_
_entity.id
_entity.type
_entity.pdbx_description
1 polymer ?
#
loop_
_entity_poly.entity_id
_entity_poly.type
_entity_poly.pdbx_seq_one_letter_code
_entity_poly.pdbx_strand_id
1 'polypeptide(L)'
;MDCRYSLEELFPIVCRLSEQYTQNDSSSVTFDTVNDLMNAVVYCINYLKTDNKPVPNDISAEQAYRLGYDLVVDRAKTLLEAYNKLSVCFEDYGVKCLLYTFQVQFQEFFLRYDPKFKPHEYIMLFDYPILSDISQLQGIEAFEMYFKCLCFEQAELARIGIDAVKEKLYGYHRDYSNLYENIYWIVFRHDYPFG
;
A
#
# COMPACT_ATOMS: atom_id res chain seq x y z
N MET A 1 0.03 -9.45 17.71
CA MET A 1 -1.11 -9.84 16.85
C MET A 1 -2.35 -9.84 17.73
N ASP A 2 -3.22 -8.85 17.54
CA ASP A 2 -4.54 -8.85 18.18
C ASP A 2 -5.54 -9.44 17.19
N CYS A 3 -6.14 -10.59 17.53
CA CYS A 3 -7.16 -11.25 16.74
C CYS A 3 -8.24 -11.77 17.69
N ARG A 4 -9.51 -11.61 17.32
CA ARG A 4 -10.63 -12.02 18.17
C ARG A 4 -10.86 -13.54 18.22
N TYR A 5 -10.14 -14.31 17.42
CA TYR A 5 -10.27 -15.77 17.30
C TYR A 5 -9.07 -16.47 17.94
N SER A 6 -9.33 -17.63 18.52
CA SER A 6 -8.29 -18.48 19.10
C SER A 6 -7.41 -19.13 18.02
N LEU A 7 -6.22 -19.59 18.41
CA LEU A 7 -5.34 -20.33 17.50
C LEU A 7 -6.01 -21.60 16.94
N GLU A 8 -6.84 -22.29 17.74
CA GLU A 8 -7.56 -23.48 17.33
C GLU A 8 -8.55 -23.21 16.19
N GLU A 9 -9.15 -22.01 16.16
CA GLU A 9 -10.06 -21.60 15.10
C GLU A 9 -9.32 -21.14 13.83
N LEU A 10 -8.12 -20.58 13.98
CA LEU A 10 -7.29 -20.11 12.86
C LEU A 10 -6.51 -21.24 12.19
N PHE A 11 -6.10 -22.25 12.95
CA PHE A 11 -5.23 -23.33 12.48
C PHE A 11 -5.78 -24.09 11.26
N PRO A 12 -7.09 -24.44 11.19
CA PRO A 12 -7.66 -25.08 9.99
C PRO A 12 -7.51 -24.22 8.72
N ILE A 13 -7.60 -22.90 8.85
CA ILE A 13 -7.44 -21.95 7.74
C ILE A 13 -5.99 -21.97 7.26
N VAL A 14 -5.05 -21.93 8.20
CA VAL A 14 -3.60 -21.95 7.93
C VAL A 14 -3.18 -23.28 7.30
N CYS A 15 -3.67 -24.42 7.78
CA CYS A 15 -3.43 -25.73 7.15
C CYS A 15 -3.89 -25.74 5.69
N ARG A 16 -5.12 -25.30 5.42
CA ARG A 16 -5.66 -25.21 4.07
C ARG A 16 -4.81 -24.30 3.17
N LEU A 17 -4.36 -23.15 3.68
CA LEU A 17 -3.50 -22.24 2.92
C LEU A 17 -2.11 -22.84 2.69
N SER A 18 -1.59 -23.58 3.64
CA SER A 18 -0.29 -24.26 3.53
C SER A 18 -0.29 -25.33 2.45
N GLU A 19 -1.35 -26.15 2.38
CA GLU A 19 -1.53 -27.14 1.31
C GLU A 19 -1.59 -26.46 -0.07
N GLN A 20 -2.29 -25.32 -0.16
CA GLN A 20 -2.36 -24.53 -1.38
C GLN A 20 -1.02 -23.89 -1.76
N TYR A 21 -0.25 -23.44 -0.77
CA TYR A 21 1.05 -22.80 -0.97
C TYR A 21 2.08 -23.79 -1.53
N THR A 22 2.09 -25.03 -1.04
CA THR A 22 3.01 -26.08 -1.53
C THR A 22 2.49 -26.87 -2.73
N GLN A 23 1.36 -26.47 -3.31
CA GLN A 23 0.70 -27.21 -4.40
C GLN A 23 0.41 -28.69 -4.05
N ASN A 24 0.10 -28.95 -2.77
CA ASN A 24 -0.07 -30.29 -2.17
C ASN A 24 1.19 -31.16 -2.12
N ASP A 25 2.38 -30.60 -2.39
CA ASP A 25 3.63 -31.30 -2.09
C ASP A 25 3.96 -31.09 -0.61
N SER A 26 3.63 -32.08 0.22
CA SER A 26 3.71 -32.00 1.68
C SER A 26 5.15 -32.08 2.22
N SER A 27 6.14 -32.13 1.34
CA SER A 27 7.54 -32.12 1.71
C SER A 27 8.01 -30.70 2.02
N SER A 28 8.10 -30.35 3.31
CA SER A 28 8.74 -29.14 3.87
C SER A 28 7.96 -27.82 3.86
N VAL A 29 6.85 -27.76 4.60
CA VAL A 29 6.38 -26.45 5.12
C VAL A 29 7.27 -26.09 6.31
N THR A 30 8.01 -24.99 6.21
CA THR A 30 8.83 -24.49 7.33
C THR A 30 7.95 -23.84 8.39
N PHE A 31 8.47 -23.74 9.62
CA PHE A 31 7.79 -23.00 10.69
C PHE A 31 7.53 -21.54 10.28
N ASP A 32 8.51 -20.91 9.60
CA ASP A 32 8.40 -19.54 9.10
C ASP A 32 7.23 -19.40 8.13
N THR A 33 7.06 -20.34 7.18
CA THR A 33 5.91 -20.33 6.26
C THR A 33 4.58 -20.45 7.01
N VAL A 34 4.48 -21.29 8.05
CA VAL A 34 3.26 -21.38 8.87
C VAL A 34 2.98 -20.06 9.58
N ASN A 35 4.01 -19.42 10.12
CA ASN A 35 3.88 -18.13 10.80
C ASN A 35 3.46 -17.01 9.83
N ASP A 36 4.02 -16.97 8.62
CA ASP A 36 3.64 -16.00 7.59
C ASP A 36 2.20 -16.20 7.13
N LEU A 37 1.76 -17.45 6.97
CA LEU A 37 0.37 -17.76 6.65
C LEU A 37 -0.58 -17.40 7.80
N MET A 38 -0.15 -17.58 9.06
CA MET A 38 -0.91 -17.10 10.22
C MET A 38 -1.06 -15.57 10.18
N ASN A 39 0.02 -14.85 9.86
CA ASN A 39 -0.01 -13.39 9.68
C ASN A 39 -0.96 -12.97 8.56
N ALA A 40 -0.94 -13.69 7.44
CA ALA A 40 -1.85 -13.46 6.33
C ALA A 40 -3.32 -13.61 6.75
N VAL A 41 -3.65 -14.67 7.49
CA VAL A 41 -5.00 -14.91 7.98
C VAL A 41 -5.44 -13.80 8.95
N VAL A 42 -4.61 -13.48 9.94
CA VAL A 42 -4.91 -12.43 10.93
C VAL A 42 -5.06 -11.06 10.27
N TYR A 43 -4.22 -10.74 9.29
CA TYR A 43 -4.31 -9.51 8.52
C TYR A 43 -5.66 -9.38 7.83
N CYS A 44 -6.07 -10.40 7.05
CA CYS A 44 -7.36 -10.40 6.37
C CYS A 44 -8.53 -10.24 7.36
N ILE A 45 -8.52 -10.99 8.48
CA ILE A 45 -9.56 -10.88 9.50
C ILE A 45 -9.64 -9.46 10.08
N ASN A 46 -8.50 -8.85 10.40
CA ASN A 46 -8.47 -7.50 10.95
C ASN A 46 -8.85 -6.43 9.93
N TYR A 47 -8.58 -6.67 8.64
CA TYR A 47 -8.97 -5.77 7.55
C TYR A 47 -10.49 -5.55 7.48
N LEU A 48 -11.30 -6.46 8.03
CA LEU A 48 -12.74 -6.22 8.18
C LEU A 48 -13.10 -4.99 9.03
N LYS A 49 -12.25 -4.62 9.98
CA LYS A 49 -12.47 -3.47 10.87
C LYS A 49 -12.26 -2.13 10.15
N THR A 50 -11.53 -2.12 9.04
CA THR A 50 -11.09 -0.88 8.36
C THR A 50 -12.14 -0.39 7.37
N ASP A 51 -13.00 -1.26 6.85
CA ASP A 51 -13.98 -0.92 5.80
C ASP A 51 -15.29 -0.30 6.34
N ASN A 52 -15.36 0.10 7.62
CA ASN A 52 -16.53 0.70 8.30
C ASN A 52 -17.86 -0.08 8.15
N LYS A 53 -17.81 -1.31 7.62
CA LYS A 53 -18.96 -2.20 7.52
C LYS A 53 -19.13 -2.92 8.84
N PRO A 54 -20.35 -2.97 9.40
CA PRO A 54 -20.60 -3.72 10.62
C PRO A 54 -20.33 -5.20 10.35
N VAL A 55 -19.25 -5.71 10.95
CA VAL A 55 -18.93 -7.13 10.95
C VAL A 55 -19.88 -7.80 11.93
N PRO A 56 -20.67 -8.81 11.54
CA PRO A 56 -21.52 -9.51 12.49
C PRO A 56 -20.66 -10.15 13.60
N ASN A 57 -21.15 -10.10 14.84
CA ASN A 57 -20.41 -10.62 15.98
C ASN A 57 -20.29 -12.15 15.96
N ASP A 58 -21.21 -12.85 15.29
CA ASP A 58 -21.34 -14.31 15.34
C ASP A 58 -20.76 -15.03 14.11
N ILE A 59 -19.87 -14.40 13.34
CA ILE A 59 -19.22 -15.09 12.20
C ILE A 59 -18.04 -15.95 12.67
N SER A 60 -17.85 -17.11 12.04
CA SER A 60 -16.70 -17.98 12.32
C SER A 60 -15.39 -17.37 11.82
N ALA A 61 -14.25 -17.88 12.30
CA ALA A 61 -12.92 -17.48 11.82
C ALA A 61 -12.76 -17.65 10.30
N GLU A 62 -13.25 -18.76 9.72
CA GLU A 62 -13.21 -19.00 8.28
C GLU A 62 -14.05 -17.97 7.50
N GLN A 63 -15.24 -17.62 8.01
CA GLN A 63 -16.08 -16.59 7.39
C GLN A 63 -15.42 -15.22 7.47
N ALA A 64 -14.86 -14.87 8.63
CA ALA A 64 -14.14 -13.61 8.83
C ALA A 64 -12.92 -13.51 7.90
N TYR A 65 -12.13 -14.58 7.80
CA TYR A 65 -11.00 -14.66 6.90
C TYR A 65 -11.43 -14.46 5.45
N ARG A 66 -12.45 -15.19 4.98
CA ARG A 66 -12.94 -15.08 3.60
C ARG A 66 -13.42 -13.67 3.26
N LEU A 67 -14.27 -13.08 4.11
CA LEU A 67 -14.76 -11.73 3.91
C LEU A 67 -13.60 -10.71 3.89
N GLY A 68 -12.65 -10.86 4.81
CA GLY A 68 -11.47 -10.01 4.88
C GLY A 68 -10.59 -10.12 3.65
N TYR A 69 -10.34 -11.34 3.20
CA TYR A 69 -9.59 -11.64 1.98
C TYR A 69 -10.25 -11.02 0.75
N ASP A 70 -11.56 -11.19 0.59
CA ASP A 70 -12.32 -10.62 -0.53
C ASP A 70 -12.21 -9.08 -0.53
N LEU A 71 -12.28 -8.43 0.65
CA LEU A 71 -12.08 -6.98 0.77
C LEU A 71 -10.67 -6.53 0.38
N VAL A 72 -9.62 -7.26 0.79
CA VAL A 72 -8.24 -6.96 0.42
C VAL A 72 -8.06 -7.06 -1.10
N VAL A 73 -8.60 -8.11 -1.72
CA VAL A 73 -8.57 -8.31 -3.18
C VAL A 73 -9.29 -7.17 -3.91
N ASP A 74 -10.50 -6.82 -3.47
CA ASP A 74 -11.28 -5.75 -4.10
C ASP A 74 -10.65 -4.38 -3.90
N ARG A 75 -10.01 -4.14 -2.76
CA ARG A 75 -9.23 -2.92 -2.54
C ARG A 75 -8.04 -2.84 -3.48
N ALA A 76 -7.28 -3.92 -3.64
CA ALA A 76 -6.14 -3.95 -4.55
C ALA A 76 -6.55 -3.67 -6.01
N LYS A 77 -7.68 -4.23 -6.47
CA LYS A 77 -8.25 -3.92 -7.79
C LYS A 77 -8.64 -2.45 -7.91
N THR A 78 -9.34 -1.91 -6.91
CA THR A 78 -9.76 -0.51 -6.89
C THR A 78 -8.56 0.44 -6.93
N LEU A 79 -7.47 0.10 -6.24
CA LEU A 79 -6.23 0.87 -6.27
C LEU A 79 -5.54 0.80 -7.63
N LEU A 80 -5.51 -0.36 -8.27
CA LEU A 80 -4.97 -0.50 -9.63
C LEU A 80 -5.78 0.34 -10.63
N GLU A 81 -7.10 0.36 -10.53
CA GLU A 81 -7.95 1.25 -11.35
C GLU A 81 -7.67 2.73 -11.09
N ALA A 82 -7.49 3.13 -9.83
CA ALA A 82 -7.15 4.50 -9.46
C ALA A 82 -5.76 4.90 -9.97
N TYR A 83 -4.78 4.01 -9.86
CA TYR A 83 -3.45 4.17 -10.45
C TYR A 83 -3.54 4.38 -11.97
N ASN A 84 -4.26 3.51 -12.68
CA ASN A 84 -4.44 3.63 -14.13
C ASN A 84 -5.09 4.97 -14.54
N LYS A 85 -6.03 5.47 -13.73
CA LYS A 85 -6.64 6.80 -13.95
C LYS A 85 -5.64 7.93 -13.74
N LEU A 86 -4.87 7.90 -12.65
CA LEU A 86 -3.85 8.91 -12.38
C LEU A 86 -2.75 8.91 -13.46
N SER A 87 -2.36 7.74 -13.96
CA SER A 87 -1.34 7.61 -15.02
C SER A 87 -1.64 8.39 -16.29
N VAL A 88 -2.91 8.72 -16.57
CA VAL A 88 -3.30 9.53 -17.75
C VAL A 88 -2.90 10.99 -17.61
N CYS A 89 -2.87 11.53 -16.39
CA CYS A 89 -2.61 12.94 -16.10
C CYS A 89 -1.48 13.18 -15.11
N PHE A 90 -0.69 12.14 -14.82
CA PHE A 90 0.46 12.21 -13.93
C PHE A 90 1.55 13.11 -14.51
N GLU A 91 2.15 13.94 -13.67
CA GLU A 91 3.31 14.78 -14.00
C GLU A 91 4.41 14.56 -12.96
N ASP A 92 5.60 14.21 -13.42
CA ASP A 92 6.79 14.08 -12.56
C ASP A 92 7.49 15.41 -12.28
N TYR A 93 7.09 16.47 -12.99
CA TYR A 93 7.63 17.82 -12.88
C TYR A 93 9.15 17.88 -13.13
N GLY A 94 9.74 16.90 -13.81
CA GLY A 94 11.17 16.78 -14.05
C GLY A 94 11.95 16.06 -12.94
N VAL A 95 11.27 15.51 -11.93
CA VAL A 95 11.88 14.85 -10.77
C VAL A 95 11.97 13.35 -11.03
N LYS A 96 13.19 12.86 -11.25
CA LYS A 96 13.45 11.47 -11.67
C LYS A 96 13.02 10.44 -10.62
N CYS A 97 13.20 10.76 -9.34
CA CYS A 97 12.81 9.90 -8.24
C CYS A 97 11.29 9.66 -8.25
N LEU A 98 10.51 10.74 -8.36
CA LEU A 98 9.05 10.69 -8.48
C LEU A 98 8.59 9.89 -9.72
N LEU A 99 9.21 10.16 -10.88
CA LEU A 99 8.94 9.40 -12.11
C LEU A 99 9.19 7.91 -11.93
N TYR A 100 10.34 7.54 -11.36
CA TYR A 100 10.75 6.15 -11.16
C TYR A 100 9.83 5.43 -10.18
N THR A 101 9.50 6.05 -9.04
CA THR A 101 8.55 5.49 -8.08
C THR A 101 7.19 5.22 -8.74
N PHE A 102 6.66 6.19 -9.48
CA PHE A 102 5.34 6.05 -10.10
C PHE A 102 5.30 5.05 -11.26
N GLN A 103 6.29 5.10 -12.16
CA GLN A 103 6.25 4.27 -13.38
C GLN A 103 6.81 2.86 -13.18
N VAL A 104 7.76 2.68 -12.27
CA VAL A 104 8.44 1.38 -12.07
C VAL A 104 7.98 0.74 -10.78
N GLN A 105 8.16 1.41 -9.66
CA GLN A 105 7.98 0.77 -8.35
C GLN A 105 6.50 0.45 -8.06
N PHE A 106 5.56 1.30 -8.47
CA PHE A 106 4.12 0.99 -8.35
C PHE A 106 3.71 -0.19 -9.23
N GLN A 107 4.25 -0.32 -10.44
CA GLN A 107 3.95 -1.46 -11.32
C GLN A 107 4.48 -2.77 -10.71
N GLU A 108 5.71 -2.75 -10.20
CA GLU A 108 6.29 -3.89 -9.49
C GLU A 108 5.48 -4.28 -8.26
N PHE A 109 4.94 -3.30 -7.51
CA PHE A 109 4.02 -3.57 -6.41
C PHE A 109 2.79 -4.36 -6.91
N PHE A 110 2.07 -3.87 -7.93
CA PHE A 110 0.87 -4.55 -8.41
C PHE A 110 1.16 -5.93 -9.04
N LEU A 111 2.34 -6.13 -9.61
CA LEU A 111 2.77 -7.41 -10.18
C LEU A 111 3.07 -8.45 -9.10
N ARG A 112 3.63 -8.02 -7.97
CA ARG A 112 4.14 -8.92 -6.90
C ARG A 112 3.20 -9.04 -5.71
N TYR A 113 2.25 -8.11 -5.54
CA TYR A 113 1.35 -8.13 -4.39
C TYR A 113 0.48 -9.38 -4.40
N ASP A 114 0.62 -10.19 -3.36
CA ASP A 114 -0.12 -11.44 -3.19
C ASP A 114 -1.12 -11.29 -2.03
N PRO A 115 -2.39 -10.98 -2.32
CA PRO A 115 -3.41 -10.80 -1.30
C PRO A 115 -3.78 -12.11 -0.58
N LYS A 116 -3.33 -13.27 -1.07
CA LYS A 116 -3.70 -14.58 -0.53
C LYS A 116 -2.69 -15.08 0.48
N PHE A 117 -1.41 -15.10 0.09
CA PHE A 117 -0.37 -15.69 0.91
C PHE A 117 0.45 -14.64 1.67
N LYS A 118 0.52 -13.41 1.14
CA LYS A 118 1.34 -12.33 1.70
C LYS A 118 0.60 -10.98 1.73
N PRO A 119 -0.68 -10.92 2.17
CA PRO A 119 -1.47 -9.68 2.12
C PRO A 119 -0.94 -8.58 3.03
N HIS A 120 -0.26 -8.97 4.11
CA HIS A 120 0.37 -8.12 5.10
C HIS A 120 1.79 -7.69 4.70
N GLU A 121 2.43 -8.45 3.81
CA GLU A 121 3.79 -8.11 3.39
C GLU A 121 3.75 -6.80 2.63
N TYR A 122 4.65 -5.94 3.06
CA TYR A 122 4.78 -4.62 2.53
C TYR A 122 6.10 -4.51 1.79
N ILE A 123 6.04 -4.62 0.47
CA ILE A 123 7.19 -4.38 -0.38
C ILE A 123 7.31 -2.87 -0.54
N MET A 124 7.82 -2.16 0.48
CA MET A 124 8.07 -0.73 0.38
C MET A 124 9.55 -0.41 0.43
N LEU A 125 10.07 -0.02 -0.73
CA LEU A 125 11.28 0.76 -0.91
C LEU A 125 10.94 1.85 -1.94
N PHE A 126 9.85 2.60 -1.69
CA PHE A 126 9.54 3.72 -2.56
C PHE A 126 10.57 4.82 -2.34
N ASP A 127 11.31 5.16 -3.38
CA ASP A 127 12.42 6.11 -3.29
C ASP A 127 11.90 7.53 -3.03
N TYR A 128 10.70 7.84 -3.52
CA TYR A 128 10.07 9.14 -3.35
C TYR A 128 9.42 9.26 -1.96
N PRO A 129 9.73 10.29 -1.16
CA PRO A 129 9.14 10.45 0.17
C PRO A 129 7.73 11.06 0.11
N ILE A 130 6.90 10.64 1.05
CA ILE A 130 5.61 11.27 1.37
C ILE A 130 5.68 11.97 2.72
N LEU A 131 4.76 12.90 2.97
CA LEU A 131 4.72 13.66 4.23
C LEU A 131 3.96 12.96 5.36
N SER A 132 3.18 11.92 5.04
CA SER A 132 2.39 11.20 6.02
C SER A 132 3.19 10.07 6.68
N ASP A 133 3.00 9.89 7.98
CA ASP A 133 3.52 8.72 8.70
C ASP A 133 2.67 7.48 8.39
N ILE A 134 3.29 6.49 7.76
CA ILE A 134 2.68 5.20 7.41
C ILE A 134 3.36 4.03 8.13
N SER A 135 4.19 4.31 9.14
CA SER A 135 4.92 3.29 9.91
C SER A 135 4.02 2.27 10.63
N GLN A 136 2.78 2.64 10.91
CA GLN A 136 1.78 1.79 11.56
C GLN A 136 0.89 1.03 10.57
N LEU A 137 1.05 1.28 9.26
CA LEU A 137 0.29 0.61 8.22
C LEU A 137 1.10 -0.54 7.62
N GLN A 138 0.40 -1.52 7.06
CA GLN A 138 1.00 -2.70 6.42
C GLN A 138 0.20 -3.09 5.18
N GLY A 139 0.79 -3.93 4.34
CA GLY A 139 0.14 -4.48 3.16
C GLY A 139 -0.47 -3.41 2.25
N ILE A 140 -1.73 -3.64 1.85
CA ILE A 140 -2.45 -2.75 0.94
C ILE A 140 -2.83 -1.40 1.57
N GLU A 141 -2.95 -1.32 2.90
CA GLU A 141 -3.30 -0.07 3.59
C GLU A 141 -2.20 0.97 3.49
N ALA A 142 -0.95 0.53 3.64
CA ALA A 142 0.20 1.39 3.56
C ALA A 142 0.42 1.91 2.12
N PHE A 143 0.27 1.03 1.13
CA PHE A 143 0.29 1.42 -0.28
C PHE A 143 -0.86 2.39 -0.62
N GLU A 144 -2.09 2.13 -0.15
CA GLU A 144 -3.24 3.01 -0.35
C GLU A 144 -2.99 4.40 0.23
N MET A 145 -2.45 4.49 1.45
CA MET A 145 -2.14 5.78 2.07
C MET A 145 -1.05 6.51 1.30
N TYR A 146 0.01 5.81 0.89
CA TYR A 146 1.08 6.38 0.05
C TYR A 146 0.50 6.94 -1.25
N PHE A 147 -0.30 6.15 -1.96
CA PHE A 147 -0.94 6.52 -3.21
C PHE A 147 -1.88 7.73 -3.04
N LYS A 148 -2.66 7.78 -1.95
CA LYS A 148 -3.52 8.93 -1.62
C LYS A 148 -2.72 10.21 -1.40
N CYS A 149 -1.59 10.13 -0.71
CA CYS A 149 -0.69 11.29 -0.53
C CYS A 149 -0.20 11.81 -1.88
N LEU A 150 0.19 10.89 -2.77
CA LEU A 150 0.65 11.26 -4.10
C LEU A 150 -0.47 11.87 -4.96
N CYS A 151 -1.67 11.30 -4.94
CA CYS A 151 -2.84 11.88 -5.61
C CYS A 151 -3.14 13.31 -5.13
N PHE A 152 -3.11 13.53 -3.82
CA PHE A 152 -3.31 14.85 -3.22
C PHE A 152 -2.24 15.84 -3.69
N GLU A 153 -0.98 15.44 -3.64
CA GLU A 153 0.14 16.24 -4.14
C GLU A 153 -0.03 16.60 -5.62
N GLN A 154 -0.32 15.61 -6.48
CA GLN A 154 -0.53 15.84 -7.92
C GLN A 154 -1.66 16.83 -8.17
N ALA A 155 -2.77 16.72 -7.42
CA ALA A 155 -3.90 17.63 -7.54
C ALA A 155 -3.54 19.07 -7.15
N GLU A 156 -2.82 19.28 -6.04
CA GLU A 156 -2.47 20.62 -5.58
C GLU A 156 -1.38 21.27 -6.44
N LEU A 157 -0.37 20.52 -6.87
CA LEU A 157 0.65 21.02 -7.79
C LEU A 157 0.07 21.41 -9.16
N ALA A 158 -0.89 20.62 -9.67
CA ALA A 158 -1.55 20.93 -10.94
C ALA A 158 -2.31 22.27 -10.92
N ARG A 159 -2.79 22.72 -9.75
CA ARG A 159 -3.54 23.98 -9.62
C ARG A 159 -2.70 25.23 -9.88
N ILE A 160 -1.40 25.17 -9.62
CA ILE A 160 -0.49 26.30 -9.88
C ILE A 160 0.18 26.23 -11.26
N GLY A 161 0.11 25.07 -11.92
CA GLY A 161 0.61 24.84 -13.28
C GLY A 161 2.06 24.35 -13.33
N ILE A 162 2.34 23.53 -14.35
CA ILE A 162 3.61 22.79 -14.51
C ILE A 162 4.82 23.73 -14.51
N ASP A 163 4.77 24.83 -15.27
CA ASP A 163 5.89 25.78 -15.39
C ASP A 163 6.18 26.48 -14.05
N ALA A 164 5.14 26.87 -13.31
CA ALA A 164 5.29 27.50 -12.01
C ALA A 164 5.87 26.54 -10.96
N VAL A 165 5.47 25.26 -10.99
CA VAL A 165 6.07 24.21 -10.15
C VAL A 165 7.55 24.08 -10.48
N LYS A 166 7.90 23.92 -11.77
CA LYS A 166 9.30 23.76 -12.21
C LYS A 166 10.16 24.99 -11.88
N GLU A 167 9.62 26.19 -12.00
CA GLU A 167 10.30 27.44 -11.61
C GLU A 167 10.61 27.45 -10.10
N LYS A 168 9.62 27.11 -9.26
CA LYS A 168 9.82 27.01 -7.80
C LYS A 168 10.86 25.96 -7.43
N LEU A 169 10.81 24.77 -8.05
CA LEU A 169 11.78 23.70 -7.83
C LEU A 169 13.20 24.12 -8.27
N TYR A 170 13.33 24.78 -9.42
CA TYR A 170 14.62 25.29 -9.90
C TYR A 170 15.17 26.40 -8.99
N GLY A 171 14.30 27.27 -8.48
CA GLY A 171 14.65 28.28 -7.48
C GLY A 171 15.10 27.68 -6.14
N TYR A 172 14.59 26.50 -5.78
CA TYR A 172 15.05 25.74 -4.61
C TYR A 172 16.41 25.10 -4.83
N HIS A 173 16.58 24.37 -5.93
CA HIS A 173 17.84 23.71 -6.28
C HIS A 173 18.01 23.62 -7.80
N ARG A 174 19.16 24.07 -8.33
CA ARG A 174 19.40 24.07 -9.79
C ARG A 174 19.37 22.69 -10.43
N ASP A 175 19.69 21.65 -9.65
CA ASP A 175 19.59 20.26 -10.06
C ASP A 175 18.48 19.53 -9.28
N TYR A 176 17.30 20.15 -9.17
CA TYR A 176 16.17 19.56 -8.46
C TYR A 176 15.74 18.20 -9.03
N SER A 177 16.08 17.93 -10.29
CA SER A 177 15.72 16.69 -10.99
C SER A 177 16.19 15.40 -10.30
N ASN A 178 17.27 15.50 -9.50
CA ASN A 178 17.86 14.37 -8.79
C ASN A 178 17.56 14.37 -7.27
N LEU A 179 16.63 15.20 -6.80
CA LEU A 179 16.25 15.23 -5.39
C LEU A 179 15.39 14.01 -5.00
N TYR A 180 15.61 13.55 -3.77
CA TYR A 180 14.81 12.54 -3.08
C TYR A 180 13.96 13.21 -1.99
N GLU A 181 13.42 14.38 -2.31
CA GLU A 181 12.61 15.20 -1.41
C GLU A 181 11.19 15.33 -1.96
N ASN A 182 10.23 15.50 -1.06
CA ASN A 182 8.83 15.65 -1.43
C ASN A 182 8.61 17.04 -2.06
N ILE A 183 8.18 17.09 -3.32
CA ILE A 183 8.07 18.33 -4.09
C ILE A 183 6.88 19.20 -3.69
N TYR A 184 5.80 18.60 -3.13
CA TYR A 184 4.72 19.37 -2.54
C TYR A 184 5.25 20.26 -1.41
N TRP A 185 6.06 19.69 -0.50
CA TRP A 185 6.69 20.45 0.57
C TRP A 185 7.55 21.59 0.04
N ILE A 186 8.41 21.35 -0.97
CA ILE A 186 9.29 22.37 -1.54
C ILE A 186 8.46 23.53 -2.13
N VAL A 187 7.41 23.23 -2.88
CA VAL A 187 6.59 24.20 -3.62
C VAL A 187 5.75 25.08 -2.68
N PHE A 188 5.21 24.49 -1.61
CA PHE A 188 4.29 25.15 -0.68
C PHE A 188 4.94 25.56 0.66
N ARG A 189 6.27 25.40 0.82
CA ARG A 189 6.99 25.72 2.06
C ARG A 189 6.82 27.16 2.58
N HIS A 190 6.44 28.11 1.73
CA HIS A 190 6.22 29.51 2.12
C HIS A 190 4.75 29.83 2.40
N ASP A 191 3.82 28.92 2.08
CA ASP A 191 2.39 29.07 2.35
C ASP A 191 2.01 28.58 3.77
N TYR A 192 2.96 27.95 4.47
CA TYR A 192 2.90 27.64 5.89
C TYR A 192 3.98 28.44 6.64
N PRO A 193 3.63 29.54 7.33
CA PRO A 193 4.59 30.26 8.16
C PRO A 193 4.89 29.41 9.40
N PHE A 194 5.98 28.65 9.31
CA PHE A 194 6.62 27.85 10.37
C PHE A 194 5.86 26.60 10.85
N GLY A 195 6.64 25.56 11.15
CA GLY A 195 6.21 24.43 11.98
C GLY A 195 6.14 24.80 13.46
#